data_AF-A0A077K9E0-F1
#
_entry.id   AF-A0A077K9E0-F1
#
_cell.length_a   1.000
_cell.length_b   1.000
_cell.length_c   1.000
_cell.angle_alpha   90.00
_cell.angle_beta   90.00
_cell.angle_gamma   90.00
#
_symmetry.space_group_name_H-M   'P 1'
#
loop_
_entity.id
_entity.type
_entity.pdbx_description
1 polymer ?
#
loop_
_entity_poly.entity_id
_entity_poly.type
_entity_poly.pdbx_seq_one_letter_code
_entity_poly.pdbx_strand_id
1 'polypeptide(L)'
;MAVTLATIALVTAPSASAADPVPGPDVSVGQAGNYPTRPNDTGSFSVSWKSEGTEDVTGVTHLTVDLPPGVTTSGALMYSTPYDYTFTETVSPDGRHLDATYVGTMVPGRSHFMKVKVTSGAQTPSGVITATVANAEDVNTQNNVSTYTLNGPSEPPATPPEPVVGAVDTVTGPGAGGTKVTVTGFGLDSGVVLFGDDAARTSCTSTSCTAIAPGGTGSVPVDVVTPGGAAEAGQFTYTGPGPAAPPAPVVQHLSVQGGPAAGGTAVAVLGTDLTHGTVRFGGRPAAHSSCGRDYCSAVSPAGTGTVDVTVETAGGTSAVGTAGRFTYAAG
;
A
#
# COMPACT_ATOMS: atom_id res chain seq x y z
N MET A 1 14.13 11.35 -70.71
CA MET A 1 14.40 12.19 -69.54
C MET A 1 13.06 12.48 -68.88
N ALA A 2 12.80 11.91 -67.69
CA ALA A 2 11.81 12.26 -66.68
C ALA A 2 11.47 11.00 -65.87
N VAL A 3 12.22 10.78 -64.78
CA VAL A 3 11.85 9.83 -63.72
C VAL A 3 10.89 10.57 -62.82
N THR A 4 9.65 10.10 -62.70
CA THR A 4 8.65 10.68 -61.81
C THR A 4 8.92 10.16 -60.40
N LEU A 5 9.50 11.00 -59.53
CA LEU A 5 9.62 10.73 -58.09
C LEU A 5 8.24 10.78 -57.44
N ALA A 6 7.79 9.67 -56.87
CA ALA A 6 6.65 9.65 -55.96
C ALA A 6 7.14 10.05 -54.55
N THR A 7 6.73 11.22 -54.10
CA THR A 7 6.95 11.70 -52.73
C THR A 7 6.04 10.92 -51.79
N ILE A 8 6.58 9.98 -51.03
CA ILE A 8 5.87 9.33 -49.93
C ILE A 8 5.84 10.33 -48.77
N ALA A 9 4.68 10.94 -48.52
CA ALA A 9 4.44 11.67 -47.30
C ALA A 9 4.35 10.66 -46.14
N LEU A 10 5.36 10.64 -45.27
CA LEU A 10 5.23 10.00 -43.96
C LEU A 10 4.17 10.78 -43.18
N VAL A 11 2.99 10.18 -43.00
CA VAL A 11 2.03 10.63 -42.00
C VAL A 11 2.60 10.22 -40.65
N THR A 12 3.31 11.14 -40.00
CA THR A 12 3.67 10.99 -38.59
C THR A 12 2.37 11.02 -37.80
N ALA A 13 2.04 9.90 -37.13
CA ALA A 13 1.00 9.90 -36.11
C ALA A 13 1.30 11.00 -35.09
N PRO A 14 0.30 11.77 -34.62
CA PRO A 14 0.54 12.74 -33.57
C PRO A 14 1.10 11.99 -32.36
N SER A 15 2.30 12.38 -31.93
CA SER A 15 2.82 12.02 -30.62
C SER A 15 1.77 12.45 -29.60
N ALA A 16 1.27 11.50 -28.81
CA ALA A 16 0.45 11.80 -27.65
C ALA A 16 1.25 12.80 -26.80
N SER A 17 0.78 14.05 -26.76
CA SER A 17 1.31 15.03 -25.82
C SER A 17 1.11 14.45 -24.45
N ALA A 18 2.19 14.18 -23.72
CA ALA A 18 2.09 14.11 -22.27
C ALA A 18 1.40 15.41 -21.84
N ALA A 19 0.26 15.31 -21.14
CA ALA A 19 -0.36 16.47 -20.53
C ALA A 19 0.67 17.11 -19.59
N ASP A 20 0.73 18.44 -19.53
CA ASP A 20 1.58 19.12 -18.56
C ASP A 20 1.20 18.63 -17.14
N PRO A 21 2.18 18.32 -16.27
CA PRO A 21 1.90 17.82 -14.93
C PRO A 21 1.07 18.85 -14.15
N VAL A 22 0.05 18.36 -13.44
CA VAL A 22 -0.84 19.22 -12.65
C VAL A 22 -0.01 19.84 -11.51
N PRO A 23 0.01 21.18 -11.35
CA PRO A 23 0.76 21.80 -10.26
C PRO A 23 0.22 21.40 -8.88
N GLY A 24 1.11 20.99 -7.99
CA GLY A 24 0.77 20.59 -6.61
C GLY A 24 0.54 19.09 -6.44
N PRO A 25 -0.09 18.65 -5.32
CA PRO A 25 -0.41 17.25 -5.06
C PRO A 25 -1.64 16.82 -5.88
N ASP A 26 -1.53 15.70 -6.60
CA ASP A 26 -2.60 15.13 -7.44
C ASP A 26 -2.47 13.60 -7.44
N VAL A 27 -3.52 12.88 -7.02
CA VAL A 27 -3.51 11.41 -6.93
C VAL A 27 -4.47 10.81 -7.93
N SER A 28 -3.92 10.08 -8.90
CA SER A 28 -4.74 9.31 -9.84
C SER A 28 -4.94 7.88 -9.38
N VAL A 29 -6.08 7.28 -9.77
CA VAL A 29 -6.34 5.84 -9.62
C VAL A 29 -6.62 5.19 -10.98
N GLY A 30 -6.19 3.94 -11.11
CA GLY A 30 -6.44 3.09 -12.26
C GLY A 30 -6.78 1.67 -11.85
N GLN A 31 -7.45 0.95 -12.76
CA GLN A 31 -7.76 -0.45 -12.58
C GLN A 31 -7.29 -1.26 -13.80
N ALA A 32 -6.69 -2.42 -13.56
CA ALA A 32 -6.30 -3.34 -14.60
C ALA A 32 -6.20 -4.76 -14.06
N GLY A 33 -6.64 -5.77 -14.81
CA GLY A 33 -6.44 -7.16 -14.43
C GLY A 33 -7.49 -8.10 -15.00
N ASN A 34 -7.62 -9.26 -14.36
CA ASN A 34 -8.57 -10.29 -14.75
C ASN A 34 -9.84 -10.19 -13.90
N TYR A 35 -10.96 -9.90 -14.56
CA TYR A 35 -12.26 -9.77 -13.91
C TYR A 35 -13.11 -11.02 -14.15
N PRO A 36 -13.94 -11.44 -13.17
CA PRO A 36 -14.80 -12.59 -13.36
C PRO A 36 -15.83 -12.26 -14.46
N THR A 37 -15.91 -13.11 -15.48
CA THR A 37 -16.83 -12.91 -16.62
C THR A 37 -17.95 -13.94 -16.64
N ARG A 38 -17.81 -15.02 -15.88
CA ARG A 38 -18.75 -16.15 -15.84
C ARG A 38 -19.35 -16.36 -14.46
N PRO A 39 -20.42 -17.18 -14.33
CA PRO A 39 -20.88 -17.65 -13.03
C PRO A 39 -19.81 -18.48 -12.29
N ASN A 40 -19.72 -18.31 -10.97
CA ASN A 40 -18.79 -19.03 -10.08
C ASN A 40 -17.33 -18.91 -10.54
N ASP A 41 -16.95 -17.73 -11.01
CA ASP A 41 -15.65 -17.41 -11.58
C ASP A 41 -14.82 -16.58 -10.59
N THR A 42 -13.51 -16.66 -10.70
CA THR A 42 -12.59 -15.91 -9.84
C THR A 42 -11.74 -14.99 -10.67
N GLY A 43 -11.56 -13.76 -10.20
CA GLY A 43 -10.70 -12.76 -10.81
C GLY A 43 -9.71 -12.18 -9.82
N SER A 44 -8.69 -11.54 -10.36
CA SER A 44 -7.76 -10.70 -9.61
C SER A 44 -7.48 -9.47 -10.46
N PHE A 45 -7.82 -8.30 -9.94
CA PHE A 45 -7.49 -7.04 -10.58
C PHE A 45 -6.68 -6.16 -9.65
N SER A 46 -5.86 -5.32 -10.26
CA SER A 46 -5.03 -4.34 -9.58
C SER A 46 -5.81 -3.03 -9.50
N VAL A 47 -5.76 -2.41 -8.33
CA VAL A 47 -6.04 -0.98 -8.16
C VAL A 47 -4.69 -0.32 -7.99
N SER A 48 -4.30 0.53 -8.94
CA SER A 48 -3.06 1.28 -8.90
C SER A 48 -3.35 2.74 -8.58
N TRP A 49 -2.50 3.39 -7.81
CA TRP A 49 -2.56 4.83 -7.60
C TRP A 49 -1.17 5.44 -7.62
N LYS A 50 -1.07 6.69 -8.04
CA LYS A 50 0.20 7.42 -8.14
C LYS A 50 0.01 8.90 -7.93
N SER A 51 1.05 9.56 -7.43
CA SER A 51 1.15 11.02 -7.48
C SER A 51 1.49 11.44 -8.92
N GLU A 52 0.54 12.09 -9.60
CA GLU A 52 0.68 12.71 -10.93
C GLU A 52 1.13 14.16 -10.86
N GLY A 53 1.10 14.71 -9.64
CA GLY A 53 1.45 16.09 -9.36
C GLY A 53 2.94 16.37 -9.44
N THR A 54 3.31 17.62 -9.16
CA THR A 54 4.72 18.04 -9.09
C THR A 54 5.31 17.94 -7.68
N GLU A 55 4.48 17.66 -6.67
CA GLU A 55 4.86 17.62 -5.26
C GLU A 55 4.57 16.26 -4.63
N ASP A 56 5.29 15.95 -3.54
CA ASP A 56 5.05 14.76 -2.74
C ASP A 56 3.66 14.84 -2.11
N VAL A 57 2.92 13.72 -2.13
CA VAL A 57 1.66 13.58 -1.41
C VAL A 57 1.93 12.80 -0.13
N THR A 58 1.63 13.37 1.03
CA THR A 58 1.96 12.77 2.33
C THR A 58 0.72 12.44 3.16
N GLY A 59 0.91 11.68 4.25
CA GLY A 59 -0.16 11.39 5.19
C GLY A 59 -1.08 10.26 4.74
N VAL A 60 -2.38 10.43 4.97
CA VAL A 60 -3.38 9.37 4.82
C VAL A 60 -4.01 9.42 3.42
N THR A 61 -3.81 8.36 2.66
CA THR A 61 -4.50 8.07 1.40
C THR A 61 -5.53 6.97 1.62
N HIS A 62 -6.79 7.31 1.38
CA HIS A 62 -7.93 6.40 1.49
C HIS A 62 -8.24 5.79 0.12
N LEU A 63 -8.46 4.48 0.08
CA LEU A 63 -8.75 3.71 -1.11
C LEU A 63 -10.04 2.94 -0.89
N THR A 64 -11.02 3.08 -1.79
CA THR A 64 -12.24 2.27 -1.74
C THR A 64 -12.43 1.49 -3.02
N VAL A 65 -13.01 0.31 -2.90
CA VAL A 65 -13.45 -0.51 -4.02
C VAL A 65 -14.88 -0.97 -3.77
N ASP A 66 -15.79 -0.49 -4.60
CA ASP A 66 -17.20 -0.89 -4.61
C ASP A 66 -17.45 -1.91 -5.71
N LEU A 67 -17.99 -3.06 -5.32
CA LEU A 67 -18.31 -4.18 -6.22
C LEU A 67 -19.81 -4.23 -6.51
N PRO A 68 -20.21 -4.59 -7.74
CA PRO A 68 -21.61 -4.73 -8.10
C PRO A 68 -22.25 -5.97 -7.46
N PRO A 69 -23.60 -6.08 -7.46
CA PRO A 69 -24.28 -7.23 -6.88
C PRO A 69 -23.82 -8.55 -7.51
N GLY A 70 -23.59 -9.56 -6.67
CA GLY A 70 -23.15 -10.89 -7.12
C GLY A 70 -21.65 -11.03 -7.33
N VAL A 71 -20.85 -10.00 -7.04
CA VAL A 71 -19.38 -10.07 -6.99
C VAL A 71 -18.91 -9.69 -5.60
N THR A 72 -18.03 -10.49 -5.01
CA THR A 72 -17.49 -10.28 -3.66
C THR A 72 -15.98 -10.35 -3.64
N THR A 73 -15.35 -9.69 -2.67
CA THR A 73 -13.92 -9.79 -2.38
C THR A 73 -13.66 -10.39 -1.01
N SER A 74 -12.50 -11.02 -0.85
CA SER A 74 -11.97 -11.46 0.45
C SER A 74 -10.95 -10.50 1.04
N GLY A 75 -10.65 -9.39 0.35
CA GLY A 75 -9.57 -8.46 0.70
C GLY A 75 -8.66 -8.16 -0.49
N ALA A 76 -7.63 -7.38 -0.21
CA ALA A 76 -6.60 -7.00 -1.16
C ALA A 76 -5.21 -7.21 -0.56
N LEU A 77 -4.26 -7.51 -1.43
CA LEU A 77 -2.85 -7.59 -1.06
C LEU A 77 -2.14 -6.36 -1.61
N MET A 78 -1.63 -5.51 -0.72
CA MET A 78 -0.88 -4.32 -1.11
C MET A 78 0.59 -4.67 -1.40
N TYR A 79 1.12 -4.14 -2.49
CA TYR A 79 2.53 -4.25 -2.85
C TYR A 79 3.13 -2.84 -2.97
N SER A 80 3.92 -2.40 -1.97
CA SER A 80 4.55 -1.07 -1.94
C SER A 80 5.89 -1.09 -1.22
N THR A 81 6.77 -0.13 -1.54
CA THR A 81 8.18 -0.09 -1.13
C THR A 81 8.56 1.26 -0.50
N PRO A 82 9.29 1.32 0.63
CA PRO A 82 9.36 0.38 1.75
C PRO A 82 8.81 0.99 3.06
N TYR A 83 8.66 0.13 4.08
CA TYR A 83 8.51 0.26 5.56
C TYR A 83 7.97 1.52 6.26
N ASP A 84 7.91 2.68 5.63
CA ASP A 84 7.42 3.94 6.22
C ASP A 84 5.91 4.10 6.02
N TYR A 85 5.19 3.01 5.75
CA TYR A 85 3.75 3.03 5.57
C TYR A 85 3.01 1.95 6.35
N THR A 86 1.80 2.30 6.77
CA THR A 86 0.82 1.32 7.27
C THR A 86 -0.26 1.15 6.21
N PHE A 87 -0.55 -0.09 5.87
CA PHE A 87 -1.73 -0.47 5.10
C PHE A 87 -2.70 -1.23 5.98
N THR A 88 -3.93 -0.75 6.07
CA THR A 88 -5.01 -1.46 6.75
C THR A 88 -6.18 -1.56 5.81
N GLU A 89 -6.85 -2.71 5.79
CA GLU A 89 -8.07 -2.90 5.01
C GLU A 89 -9.20 -3.47 5.86
N THR A 90 -10.42 -3.15 5.45
CA THR A 90 -11.63 -3.78 5.93
C THR A 90 -12.53 -4.11 4.75
N VAL A 91 -13.24 -5.22 4.85
CA VAL A 91 -14.23 -5.63 3.86
C VAL A 91 -15.59 -5.64 4.55
N SER A 92 -16.60 -5.06 3.88
CA SER A 92 -17.97 -5.05 4.39
C SER A 92 -18.50 -6.48 4.59
N PRO A 93 -19.48 -6.69 5.49
CA PRO A 93 -20.03 -8.03 5.74
C PRO A 93 -20.63 -8.72 4.53
N ASP A 94 -21.12 -7.96 3.54
CA ASP A 94 -21.64 -8.49 2.27
C ASP A 94 -20.53 -8.77 1.23
N GLY A 95 -19.27 -8.46 1.55
CA GLY A 95 -18.11 -8.69 0.71
C GLY A 95 -17.98 -7.72 -0.46
N ARG A 96 -18.75 -6.63 -0.49
CA ARG A 96 -18.90 -5.78 -1.68
C ARG A 96 -18.24 -4.41 -1.61
N HIS A 97 -17.81 -4.00 -0.42
CA HIS A 97 -17.07 -2.77 -0.22
C HIS A 97 -15.77 -3.11 0.47
N LEU A 98 -14.66 -2.77 -0.17
CA LEU A 98 -13.34 -2.80 0.44
C LEU A 98 -12.92 -1.36 0.72
N ASP A 99 -12.56 -1.12 1.97
CA ASP A 99 -12.06 0.16 2.46
C ASP A 99 -10.63 -0.07 2.94
N ALA A 100 -9.69 0.64 2.35
CA ALA A 100 -8.28 0.53 2.66
C ALA A 100 -7.66 1.90 2.93
N THR A 101 -6.71 1.92 3.85
CA THR A 101 -5.96 3.12 4.21
C THR A 101 -4.47 2.86 4.01
N TYR A 102 -3.82 3.71 3.23
CA TYR A 102 -2.38 3.84 3.12
C TYR A 102 -1.93 5.09 3.87
N VAL A 103 -0.99 4.97 4.79
CA VAL A 103 -0.37 6.14 5.44
C VAL A 103 1.08 6.20 5.03
N GLY A 104 1.52 7.22 4.30
CA GLY A 104 2.91 7.32 3.83
C GLY A 104 3.14 8.49 2.88
N THR A 105 4.30 8.50 2.23
CA THR A 105 4.66 9.51 1.22
C THR A 105 4.63 8.90 -0.18
N MET A 106 3.93 9.54 -1.11
CA MET A 106 3.88 9.21 -2.54
C MET A 106 4.66 10.26 -3.32
N VAL A 107 5.80 9.85 -3.85
CA VAL A 107 6.67 10.73 -4.67
C VAL A 107 6.14 10.77 -6.11
N PRO A 108 6.12 11.95 -6.77
CA PRO A 108 5.72 12.07 -8.17
C PRO A 108 6.33 11.00 -9.09
N GLY A 109 5.49 10.40 -9.93
CA GLY A 109 5.89 9.38 -10.89
C GLY A 109 6.13 7.98 -10.32
N ARG A 110 6.01 7.77 -9.01
CA ARG A 110 5.98 6.42 -8.41
C ARG A 110 4.55 5.92 -8.29
N SER A 111 4.33 4.68 -8.74
CA SER A 111 3.04 4.00 -8.63
C SER A 111 3.05 3.00 -7.49
N HIS A 112 1.92 2.93 -6.80
CA HIS A 112 1.58 1.91 -5.82
C HIS A 112 0.42 1.10 -6.38
N PHE A 113 0.27 -0.14 -5.93
CA PHE A 113 -0.92 -0.91 -6.26
C PHE A 113 -1.28 -1.92 -5.18
N MET A 114 -2.54 -2.33 -5.19
CA MET A 114 -3.04 -3.48 -4.46
C MET A 114 -3.72 -4.45 -5.44
N LYS A 115 -3.58 -5.75 -5.20
CA LYS A 115 -4.32 -6.79 -5.92
C LYS A 115 -5.56 -7.15 -5.13
N VAL A 116 -6.73 -6.92 -5.73
CA VAL A 116 -8.04 -7.24 -5.17
C VAL A 116 -8.48 -8.58 -5.74
N LYS A 117 -8.70 -9.56 -4.85
CA LYS A 117 -9.21 -10.88 -5.24
C LYS A 117 -10.73 -10.85 -5.24
N VAL A 118 -11.35 -11.20 -6.36
CA VAL A 118 -12.81 -11.19 -6.51
C VAL A 118 -13.36 -12.54 -6.94
N THR A 119 -14.60 -12.81 -6.57
CA THR A 119 -15.35 -14.01 -6.96
C THR A 119 -16.77 -13.62 -7.38
N SER A 120 -17.28 -14.19 -8.47
CA SER A 120 -18.68 -14.06 -8.88
C SER A 120 -19.53 -15.20 -8.32
N GLY A 121 -20.79 -14.89 -8.03
CA GLY A 121 -21.78 -15.89 -7.62
C GLY A 121 -22.33 -16.72 -8.78
N ALA A 122 -23.45 -17.41 -8.54
CA ALA A 122 -24.06 -18.34 -9.50
C ALA A 122 -24.69 -17.69 -10.74
N GLN A 123 -24.70 -16.36 -10.84
CA GLN A 123 -25.19 -15.61 -12.00
C GLN A 123 -24.01 -14.99 -12.75
N THR A 124 -24.19 -14.75 -14.05
CA THR A 124 -23.20 -14.02 -14.83
C THR A 124 -23.03 -12.62 -14.23
N PRO A 125 -21.80 -12.22 -13.83
CA PRO A 125 -21.59 -10.95 -13.17
C PRO A 125 -21.89 -9.78 -14.11
N SER A 126 -22.46 -8.71 -13.59
CA SER A 126 -22.76 -7.50 -14.34
C SER A 126 -22.77 -6.29 -13.42
N GLY A 127 -22.59 -5.09 -13.98
CA GLY A 127 -22.53 -3.84 -13.23
C GLY A 127 -21.11 -3.27 -13.15
N VAL A 128 -20.98 -2.17 -12.42
CA VAL A 128 -19.75 -1.37 -12.37
C VAL A 128 -18.98 -1.68 -11.10
N ILE A 129 -17.69 -1.95 -11.25
CA ILE A 129 -16.71 -1.87 -10.18
C ILE A 129 -16.18 -0.44 -10.16
N THR A 130 -16.16 0.19 -8.99
CA THR A 130 -15.64 1.54 -8.82
C THR A 130 -14.47 1.49 -7.85
N ALA A 131 -13.30 1.96 -8.26
CA ALA A 131 -12.17 2.21 -7.36
C ALA A 131 -12.01 3.71 -7.17
N THR A 132 -11.91 4.16 -5.92
CA THR A 132 -11.69 5.56 -5.57
C THR A 132 -10.40 5.68 -4.77
N VAL A 133 -9.62 6.72 -5.03
CA VAL A 133 -8.52 7.15 -4.18
C VAL A 133 -8.83 8.55 -3.67
N ALA A 134 -8.46 8.84 -2.43
CA ALA A 134 -8.59 10.17 -1.86
C ALA A 134 -7.40 10.44 -0.92
N ASN A 135 -6.82 11.61 -1.02
CA ASN A 135 -5.86 12.13 -0.06
C ASN A 135 -6.25 13.56 0.30
N ALA A 136 -6.02 14.00 1.55
CA ALA A 136 -6.41 15.33 2.01
C ALA A 136 -5.68 16.46 1.27
N GLU A 137 -4.50 16.19 0.72
CA GLU A 137 -3.69 17.13 -0.05
C GLU A 137 -4.08 17.15 -1.55
N ASP A 138 -4.83 16.14 -2.01
CA ASP A 138 -5.29 16.06 -3.39
C ASP A 138 -6.49 16.98 -3.62
N VAL A 139 -6.25 18.06 -4.37
CA VAL A 139 -7.26 19.04 -4.75
C VAL A 139 -7.88 18.74 -6.12
N ASN A 140 -7.38 17.75 -6.84
CA ASN A 140 -7.89 17.32 -8.13
C ASN A 140 -8.84 16.13 -7.98
N THR A 141 -10.08 16.27 -8.45
CA THR A 141 -11.09 15.20 -8.38
C THR A 141 -11.37 14.55 -9.73
N GLN A 142 -10.58 14.88 -10.76
CA GLN A 142 -10.86 14.42 -12.13
C GLN A 142 -10.40 12.99 -12.41
N ASN A 143 -9.42 12.51 -11.65
CA ASN A 143 -8.71 11.25 -11.86
C ASN A 143 -8.69 10.36 -10.61
N ASN A 144 -9.45 10.75 -9.58
CA ASN A 144 -9.50 10.08 -8.29
C ASN A 144 -10.52 8.91 -8.26
N VAL A 145 -11.25 8.70 -9.37
CA VAL A 145 -12.19 7.58 -9.56
C VAL A 145 -11.86 6.83 -10.85
N SER A 146 -11.75 5.52 -10.76
CA SER A 146 -11.66 4.59 -11.89
C SER A 146 -12.86 3.65 -11.86
N THR A 147 -13.42 3.34 -13.03
CA THR A 147 -14.58 2.45 -13.14
C THR A 147 -14.37 1.38 -14.19
N TYR A 148 -14.90 0.20 -13.92
CA TYR A 148 -14.89 -0.94 -14.84
C TYR A 148 -16.26 -1.60 -14.91
N THR A 149 -16.86 -1.70 -16.11
CA THR A 149 -18.16 -2.36 -16.29
C THR A 149 -17.96 -3.84 -16.64
N LEU A 150 -18.35 -4.74 -15.73
CA LEU A 150 -18.32 -6.18 -15.98
C LEU A 150 -19.24 -6.54 -17.13
N ASN A 151 -18.68 -7.24 -18.14
CA ASN A 151 -19.39 -7.65 -19.35
C ASN A 151 -20.05 -6.47 -20.13
N GLY A 152 -19.57 -5.24 -19.95
CA GLY A 152 -20.04 -4.05 -20.67
C GLY A 152 -19.45 -3.91 -22.08
N PRO A 153 -19.89 -2.90 -22.86
CA PRO A 153 -19.36 -2.63 -24.21
C PRO A 153 -17.93 -2.06 -24.19
N SER A 154 -17.43 -1.62 -23.04
CA SER A 154 -16.02 -1.29 -22.85
C SER A 154 -15.22 -2.59 -22.92
N GLU A 155 -14.34 -2.69 -23.92
CA GLU A 155 -13.32 -3.73 -23.91
C GLU A 155 -12.58 -3.65 -22.56
N PRO A 156 -12.38 -4.78 -21.85
CA PRO A 156 -11.52 -4.80 -20.68
C PRO A 156 -10.23 -4.06 -21.01
N PRO A 157 -9.72 -3.15 -20.17
CA PRO A 157 -8.34 -2.70 -20.34
C PRO A 157 -7.51 -3.98 -20.45
N ALA A 158 -6.84 -4.15 -21.61
CA ALA A 158 -6.19 -5.40 -21.94
C ALA A 158 -5.34 -5.84 -20.76
N THR A 159 -5.61 -7.03 -20.23
CA THR A 159 -4.88 -7.56 -19.08
C THR A 159 -3.40 -7.52 -19.47
N PRO A 160 -2.55 -6.74 -18.79
CA PRO A 160 -1.14 -6.74 -19.10
C PRO A 160 -0.64 -8.18 -19.00
N PRO A 161 0.17 -8.67 -19.96
CA PRO A 161 0.69 -10.02 -19.89
C PRO A 161 1.44 -10.21 -18.56
N GLU A 162 1.43 -11.45 -18.04
CA GLU A 162 2.25 -11.77 -16.88
C GLU A 162 3.71 -11.39 -17.15
N PRO A 163 4.43 -10.87 -16.15
CA PRO A 163 5.83 -10.53 -16.32
C PRO A 163 6.62 -11.80 -16.64
N VAL A 164 7.66 -11.67 -17.46
CA VAL A 164 8.59 -12.76 -17.72
C VAL A 164 9.94 -12.35 -17.20
N VAL A 165 10.47 -13.09 -16.22
CA VAL A 165 11.82 -12.86 -15.72
C VAL A 165 12.82 -13.68 -16.51
N GLY A 166 13.90 -13.03 -16.95
CA GLY A 166 15.02 -13.65 -17.65
C GLY A 166 16.20 -13.98 -16.73
N ALA A 167 16.66 -13.00 -15.93
CA ALA A 167 17.80 -13.19 -15.05
C ALA A 167 17.80 -12.22 -13.86
N VAL A 168 18.41 -12.66 -12.76
CA VAL A 168 18.78 -11.85 -11.59
C VAL A 168 20.32 -11.79 -11.49
N ASP A 169 20.88 -10.59 -11.32
CA ASP A 169 22.34 -10.40 -11.35
C ASP A 169 23.06 -10.82 -10.05
N THR A 170 22.40 -10.66 -8.91
CA THR A 170 22.96 -10.84 -7.57
C THR A 170 21.99 -11.63 -6.71
N VAL A 171 22.45 -12.78 -6.20
CA VAL A 171 21.62 -13.75 -5.46
C VAL A 171 22.00 -13.87 -3.98
N THR A 172 22.90 -13.02 -3.49
CA THR A 172 23.32 -12.99 -2.08
C THR A 172 23.60 -11.58 -1.59
N GLY A 173 23.38 -11.31 -0.30
CA GLY A 173 23.71 -10.02 0.31
C GLY A 173 23.82 -10.09 1.84
N PRO A 174 24.26 -9.02 2.51
CA PRO A 174 24.29 -8.97 3.97
C PRO A 174 22.88 -9.08 4.57
N GLY A 175 22.73 -9.73 5.72
CA GLY A 175 21.45 -9.81 6.43
C GLY A 175 20.87 -8.45 6.83
N ALA A 176 21.71 -7.41 6.98
CA ALA A 176 21.25 -6.03 7.18
C ALA A 176 20.50 -5.43 5.95
N GLY A 177 20.57 -6.06 4.79
CA GLY A 177 20.00 -5.56 3.54
C GLY A 177 20.89 -4.54 2.83
N GLY A 178 20.32 -3.84 1.85
CA GLY A 178 21.00 -2.78 1.10
C GLY A 178 21.69 -3.24 -0.20
N THR A 179 21.68 -4.54 -0.50
CA THR A 179 22.24 -5.05 -1.75
C THR A 179 21.41 -4.59 -2.93
N LYS A 180 22.05 -3.92 -3.90
CA LYS A 180 21.43 -3.61 -5.19
C LYS A 180 21.35 -4.87 -6.03
N VAL A 181 20.15 -5.21 -6.48
CA VAL A 181 19.82 -6.35 -7.32
C VAL A 181 19.16 -5.85 -8.59
N THR A 182 19.57 -6.37 -9.74
CA THR A 182 18.97 -6.11 -11.04
C THR A 182 18.26 -7.36 -11.54
N VAL A 183 16.97 -7.23 -11.84
CA VAL A 183 16.16 -8.26 -12.47
C VAL A 183 15.86 -7.82 -13.91
N THR A 184 16.14 -8.66 -14.89
CA THR A 184 15.90 -8.39 -16.31
C THR A 184 14.80 -9.31 -16.85
N GLY A 185 14.02 -8.85 -17.82
CA GLY A 185 12.84 -9.57 -18.27
C GLY A 185 12.00 -8.80 -19.30
N PHE A 186 10.70 -9.09 -19.34
CA PHE A 186 9.69 -8.42 -20.16
C PHE A 186 8.42 -8.16 -19.36
N GLY A 187 7.73 -7.07 -19.67
CA GLY A 187 6.48 -6.69 -18.99
C GLY A 187 6.69 -6.32 -17.52
N LEU A 188 7.88 -5.80 -17.18
CA LEU A 188 8.26 -5.46 -15.81
C LEU A 188 7.81 -4.03 -15.38
N ASP A 189 7.13 -3.30 -16.26
CA ASP A 189 6.61 -1.95 -16.02
C ASP A 189 5.76 -1.91 -14.74
N SER A 190 5.91 -0.83 -13.97
CA SER A 190 5.20 -0.66 -12.69
C SER A 190 5.38 -1.85 -11.73
N GLY A 191 6.49 -2.59 -11.89
CA GLY A 191 6.81 -3.76 -11.09
C GLY A 191 7.33 -3.41 -9.71
N VAL A 192 7.09 -4.32 -8.77
CA VAL A 192 7.67 -4.35 -7.43
C VAL A 192 8.44 -5.65 -7.29
N VAL A 193 9.69 -5.58 -6.83
CA VAL A 193 10.49 -6.76 -6.51
C VAL A 193 10.31 -7.10 -5.03
N LEU A 194 9.99 -8.36 -4.75
CA LEU A 194 9.84 -8.90 -3.40
C LEU A 194 11.01 -9.83 -3.07
N PHE A 195 11.39 -9.87 -1.80
CA PHE A 195 12.34 -10.81 -1.22
C PHE A 195 11.59 -11.57 -0.12
N GLY A 196 11.04 -12.73 -0.44
CA GLY A 196 9.98 -13.35 0.35
C GLY A 196 8.72 -12.48 0.34
N ASP A 197 8.18 -12.19 1.52
CA ASP A 197 7.03 -11.28 1.66
C ASP A 197 7.44 -9.79 1.75
N ASP A 198 8.75 -9.50 1.83
CA ASP A 198 9.27 -8.14 2.01
C ASP A 198 9.49 -7.42 0.68
N ALA A 199 8.85 -6.27 0.50
CA ALA A 199 8.98 -5.46 -0.70
C ALA A 199 10.26 -4.61 -0.70
N ALA A 200 11.06 -4.72 -1.76
CA ALA A 200 12.31 -3.99 -1.94
C ALA A 200 12.09 -2.60 -2.53
N ARG A 201 12.92 -1.59 -2.18
CA ARG A 201 12.90 -0.30 -2.90
C ARG A 201 13.21 -0.54 -4.38
N THR A 202 12.20 -0.39 -5.24
CA THR A 202 12.27 -0.82 -6.63
C THR A 202 12.11 0.38 -7.60
N SER A 203 12.74 0.27 -8.77
CA SER A 203 12.49 1.09 -9.94
C SER A 203 12.54 0.20 -11.17
N CYS A 204 11.43 0.12 -11.91
CA CYS A 204 11.29 -0.75 -13.06
C CYS A 204 11.01 0.02 -14.36
N THR A 205 11.49 -0.55 -15.45
CA THR A 205 11.08 -0.30 -16.84
C THR A 205 10.48 -1.59 -17.40
N SER A 206 9.99 -1.58 -18.65
CA SER A 206 9.44 -2.78 -19.31
C SER A 206 10.36 -3.99 -19.35
N THR A 207 11.67 -3.79 -19.21
CA THR A 207 12.67 -4.85 -19.40
C THR A 207 13.65 -5.01 -18.25
N SER A 208 13.61 -4.14 -17.24
CA SER A 208 14.55 -4.19 -16.12
C SER A 208 13.96 -3.57 -14.86
N CYS A 209 14.17 -4.24 -13.72
CA CYS A 209 13.92 -3.72 -12.39
C CYS A 209 15.24 -3.62 -11.63
N THR A 210 15.51 -2.45 -11.06
CA THR A 210 16.54 -2.29 -10.02
C THR A 210 15.85 -2.29 -8.66
N ALA A 211 16.28 -3.17 -7.77
CA ALA A 211 15.77 -3.31 -6.42
C ALA A 211 16.90 -3.19 -5.39
N ILE A 212 16.60 -2.58 -4.23
CA ILE A 212 17.49 -2.63 -3.06
C ILE A 212 16.90 -3.62 -2.06
N ALA A 213 17.58 -4.75 -1.89
CA ALA A 213 17.12 -5.84 -1.03
C ALA A 213 16.90 -5.32 0.41
N PRO A 214 15.74 -5.59 1.03
CA PRO A 214 15.50 -5.28 2.43
C PRO A 214 16.40 -6.14 3.33
N GLY A 215 16.48 -5.78 4.62
CA GLY A 215 17.16 -6.63 5.59
C GLY A 215 16.37 -7.91 5.85
N GLY A 216 17.06 -9.04 6.00
CA GLY A 216 16.41 -10.34 6.14
C GLY A 216 17.37 -11.42 6.65
N THR A 217 16.87 -12.65 6.72
CA THR A 217 17.65 -13.82 7.15
C THR A 217 17.33 -15.04 6.29
N GLY A 218 18.27 -15.99 6.20
CA GLY A 218 18.07 -17.22 5.44
C GLY A 218 18.02 -17.01 3.93
N SER A 219 17.38 -17.94 3.23
CA SER A 219 17.13 -17.86 1.78
C SER A 219 15.64 -17.61 1.54
N VAL A 220 15.32 -16.64 0.70
CA VAL A 220 13.95 -16.24 0.35
C VAL A 220 13.77 -16.24 -1.17
N PRO A 221 12.56 -16.52 -1.69
CA PRO A 221 12.27 -16.31 -3.11
C PRO A 221 12.39 -14.83 -3.47
N VAL A 222 12.74 -14.56 -4.72
CA VAL A 222 12.66 -13.22 -5.31
C VAL A 222 11.56 -13.26 -6.36
N ASP A 223 10.55 -12.42 -6.20
CA ASP A 223 9.43 -12.33 -7.15
C ASP A 223 9.34 -10.92 -7.73
N VAL A 224 8.98 -10.83 -9.01
CA VAL A 224 8.56 -9.55 -9.62
C VAL A 224 7.05 -9.57 -9.74
N VAL A 225 6.38 -8.65 -9.05
CA VAL A 225 4.94 -8.47 -9.12
C VAL A 225 4.62 -7.24 -9.94
N THR A 226 3.80 -7.40 -10.97
CA THR A 226 3.30 -6.32 -11.82
C THR A 226 1.78 -6.32 -11.83
N PRO A 227 1.12 -5.30 -12.42
CA PRO A 227 -0.33 -5.33 -12.60
C PRO A 227 -0.82 -6.53 -13.42
N GLY A 228 0.04 -7.09 -14.29
CA GLY A 228 -0.27 -8.25 -15.13
C GLY A 228 -0.12 -9.60 -14.44
N GLY A 229 0.60 -9.69 -13.31
CA GLY A 229 0.87 -10.98 -12.69
C GLY A 229 2.01 -10.96 -11.68
N ALA A 230 2.55 -12.13 -11.37
CA ALA A 230 3.79 -12.28 -10.62
C ALA A 230 4.66 -13.30 -11.33
N ALA A 231 5.98 -13.14 -11.28
CA ALA A 231 6.93 -14.08 -11.83
C ALA A 231 8.12 -14.27 -10.90
N GLU A 232 8.51 -15.53 -10.70
CA GLU A 232 9.67 -15.89 -9.90
C GLU A 232 10.96 -15.50 -10.64
N ALA A 233 11.81 -14.74 -9.95
CA ALA A 233 13.13 -14.32 -10.41
C ALA A 233 14.26 -15.18 -9.85
N GLY A 234 13.97 -16.06 -8.88
CA GLY A 234 14.90 -17.00 -8.28
C GLY A 234 14.91 -16.92 -6.76
N GLN A 235 16.09 -17.12 -6.15
CA GLN A 235 16.28 -17.10 -4.70
C GLN A 235 17.37 -16.09 -4.34
N PHE A 236 17.20 -15.41 -3.21
CA PHE A 236 18.22 -14.55 -2.61
C PHE A 236 18.58 -15.05 -1.22
N THR A 237 19.88 -15.13 -0.94
CA THR A 237 20.40 -15.62 0.35
C THR A 237 21.04 -14.49 1.15
N TYR A 238 20.50 -14.26 2.35
CA TYR A 238 21.05 -13.35 3.34
C TYR A 238 22.23 -13.98 4.08
N THR A 239 23.34 -13.26 4.13
CA THR A 239 24.58 -13.66 4.78
C THR A 239 24.77 -12.88 6.08
N GLY A 240 24.95 -13.60 7.18
CA GLY A 240 25.07 -13.00 8.51
C GLY A 240 23.72 -12.71 9.18
N PRO A 241 23.74 -12.03 10.34
CA PRO A 241 22.54 -11.72 11.08
C PRO A 241 21.67 -10.71 10.32
N GLY A 242 20.35 -10.86 10.48
CA GLY A 242 19.36 -9.90 9.96
C GLY A 242 19.49 -8.52 10.62
N PRO A 243 18.64 -7.55 10.22
CA PRO A 243 18.60 -6.25 10.88
C PRO A 243 18.29 -6.42 12.37
N ALA A 244 18.96 -5.62 13.19
CA ALA A 244 18.67 -5.61 14.63
C ALA A 244 17.22 -5.18 14.85
N ALA A 245 16.52 -5.89 15.73
CA ALA A 245 15.17 -5.49 16.13
C ALA A 245 15.21 -4.06 16.70
N PRO A 246 14.22 -3.20 16.36
CA PRO A 246 14.11 -1.88 16.99
C PRO A 246 14.01 -2.02 18.52
N PRO A 247 14.50 -1.04 19.29
CA PRO A 247 14.30 -1.03 20.74
C PRO A 247 12.81 -0.98 21.08
N ALA A 248 12.43 -1.65 22.17
CA ALA A 248 11.06 -1.58 22.69
C ALA A 248 10.73 -0.14 23.10
N PRO A 249 9.49 0.32 22.88
CA PRO A 249 9.06 1.66 23.24
C PRO A 249 9.07 1.83 24.76
N VAL A 250 9.29 3.06 25.23
CA VAL A 250 9.27 3.38 26.67
C VAL A 250 8.30 4.50 26.94
N VAL A 251 7.28 4.25 27.76
CA VAL A 251 6.40 5.29 28.29
C VAL A 251 6.99 5.85 29.58
N GLN A 252 7.27 7.16 29.59
CA GLN A 252 7.88 7.84 30.73
C GLN A 252 6.88 8.72 31.49
N HIS A 253 5.90 9.30 30.79
CA HIS A 253 4.92 10.18 31.41
C HIS A 253 3.63 10.29 30.60
N LEU A 254 2.51 10.48 31.29
CA LEU A 254 1.24 10.91 30.71
C LEU A 254 0.92 12.33 31.16
N SER A 255 0.50 13.20 30.24
CA SER A 255 0.09 14.58 30.60
C SER A 255 -1.06 14.63 31.60
N VAL A 256 -1.94 13.62 31.56
CA VAL A 256 -3.03 13.41 32.52
C VAL A 256 -3.15 11.93 32.84
N GLN A 257 -3.41 11.60 34.10
CA GLN A 257 -3.50 10.22 34.61
C GLN A 257 -4.94 9.79 34.94
N GLY A 258 -5.93 10.48 34.40
CA GLY A 258 -7.32 10.08 34.56
C GLY A 258 -8.30 10.89 33.73
N GLY A 259 -9.54 10.40 33.68
CA GLY A 259 -10.63 10.98 32.90
C GLY A 259 -11.98 10.29 33.15
N PRO A 260 -13.07 10.73 32.51
CA PRO A 260 -14.40 10.15 32.70
C PRO A 260 -14.48 8.70 32.20
N ALA A 261 -15.33 7.87 32.82
CA ALA A 261 -15.59 6.49 32.36
C ALA A 261 -16.07 6.41 30.89
N ALA A 262 -16.71 7.46 30.39
CA ALA A 262 -17.13 7.55 28.98
C ALA A 262 -15.96 7.68 27.98
N GLY A 263 -14.73 7.92 28.45
CA GLY A 263 -13.57 8.20 27.58
C GLY A 263 -13.54 9.64 27.08
N GLY A 264 -12.79 9.88 26.01
CA GLY A 264 -12.68 11.18 25.34
C GLY A 264 -11.63 12.12 25.94
N THR A 265 -10.80 11.65 26.87
CA THR A 265 -9.73 12.48 27.44
C THR A 265 -8.53 12.50 26.51
N ALA A 266 -8.09 13.68 26.09
CA ALA A 266 -6.84 13.84 25.37
C ALA A 266 -5.65 13.63 26.31
N VAL A 267 -4.77 12.70 25.97
CA VAL A 267 -3.59 12.30 26.73
C VAL A 267 -2.36 12.42 25.83
N ALA A 268 -1.40 13.22 26.23
CA ALA A 268 -0.06 13.17 25.65
C ALA A 268 0.76 12.11 26.38
N VAL A 269 1.37 11.19 25.61
CA VAL A 269 2.26 10.14 26.09
C VAL A 269 3.68 10.53 25.72
N LEU A 270 4.52 10.80 26.70
CA LEU A 270 5.93 11.14 26.50
C LEU A 270 6.80 9.91 26.76
N GLY A 271 7.84 9.75 25.95
CA GLY A 271 8.64 8.55 26.00
C GLY A 271 9.80 8.51 25.00
N THR A 272 10.22 7.30 24.66
CA THR A 272 11.21 7.05 23.62
C THR A 272 10.80 5.89 22.74
N ASP A 273 11.27 5.92 21.49
CA ASP A 273 11.06 4.88 20.49
C ASP A 273 9.56 4.59 20.25
N LEU A 274 8.75 5.65 20.28
CA LEU A 274 7.29 5.60 20.14
C LEU A 274 6.81 5.71 18.69
N THR A 275 7.70 5.95 17.72
CA THR A 275 7.34 6.21 16.31
C THR A 275 6.41 5.14 15.76
N HIS A 276 5.34 5.55 15.10
CA HIS A 276 4.29 4.67 14.55
C HIS A 276 3.63 3.76 15.59
N GLY A 277 3.70 4.15 16.87
CA GLY A 277 3.14 3.39 17.97
C GLY A 277 1.63 3.40 18.01
N THR A 278 1.06 2.28 18.45
CA THR A 278 -0.35 2.19 18.82
C THR A 278 -0.48 2.37 20.33
N VAL A 279 -1.21 3.40 20.76
CA VAL A 279 -1.47 3.64 22.18
C VAL A 279 -2.66 2.81 22.64
N ARG A 280 -2.52 2.08 23.76
CA ARG A 280 -3.57 1.25 24.36
C ARG A 280 -3.80 1.62 25.81
N PHE A 281 -5.05 1.69 26.23
CA PHE A 281 -5.49 1.87 27.61
C PHE A 281 -5.94 0.52 28.16
N GLY A 282 -5.06 -0.16 28.89
CA GLY A 282 -5.19 -1.58 29.20
C GLY A 282 -5.26 -2.39 27.90
N GLY A 283 -6.30 -3.22 27.76
CA GLY A 283 -6.52 -4.01 26.55
C GLY A 283 -7.20 -3.28 25.39
N ARG A 284 -7.60 -2.02 25.53
CA ARG A 284 -8.37 -1.29 24.50
C ARG A 284 -7.50 -0.30 23.74
N PRO A 285 -7.52 -0.28 22.40
CA PRO A 285 -6.83 0.76 21.64
C PRO A 285 -7.42 2.14 21.95
N ALA A 286 -6.60 3.18 21.84
CA ALA A 286 -7.04 4.57 21.93
C ALA A 286 -8.08 4.86 20.83
N ALA A 287 -9.04 5.76 21.12
CA ALA A 287 -10.04 6.18 20.14
C ALA A 287 -9.40 6.97 18.97
N HIS A 288 -8.26 7.59 19.24
CA HIS A 288 -7.37 8.21 18.27
C HIS A 288 -5.95 8.12 18.84
N SER A 289 -4.95 7.86 18.00
CA SER A 289 -3.55 7.96 18.37
C SER A 289 -2.67 8.41 17.20
N SER A 290 -1.71 9.28 17.47
CA SER A 290 -0.64 9.65 16.54
C SER A 290 0.67 9.77 17.31
N CYS A 291 1.70 9.05 16.86
CA CYS A 291 2.96 8.90 17.58
C CYS A 291 4.18 9.26 16.71
N GLY A 292 4.97 10.22 17.18
CA GLY A 292 6.34 10.48 16.76
C GLY A 292 7.34 9.74 17.65
N ARG A 293 8.62 10.13 17.58
CA ARG A 293 9.71 9.39 18.26
C ARG A 293 9.62 9.39 19.79
N ASP A 294 9.29 10.53 20.37
CA ASP A 294 9.32 10.79 21.81
C ASP A 294 7.97 11.25 22.38
N TYR A 295 6.95 11.30 21.52
CA TYR A 295 5.66 11.85 21.83
C TYR A 295 4.54 11.11 21.08
N CYS A 296 3.47 10.79 21.78
CA CYS A 296 2.18 10.45 21.18
C CYS A 296 1.08 11.39 21.67
N SER A 297 0.16 11.72 20.78
CA SER A 297 -1.17 12.19 21.14
C SER A 297 -2.13 11.00 21.14
N ALA A 298 -2.95 10.85 22.17
CA ALA A 298 -3.94 9.78 22.27
C ALA A 298 -5.24 10.28 22.89
N VAL A 299 -6.37 9.67 22.52
CA VAL A 299 -7.67 9.92 23.18
C VAL A 299 -8.11 8.66 23.90
N SER A 300 -8.39 8.78 25.20
CA SER A 300 -8.80 7.64 26.01
C SER A 300 -10.12 7.05 25.50
N PRO A 301 -10.22 5.72 25.32
CA PRO A 301 -11.49 5.07 25.02
C PRO A 301 -12.37 5.03 26.28
N ALA A 302 -13.65 4.69 26.13
CA ALA A 302 -14.50 4.38 27.29
C ALA A 302 -13.90 3.21 28.10
N GLY A 303 -13.93 3.32 29.43
CA GLY A 303 -13.25 2.40 30.33
C GLY A 303 -13.71 2.53 31.78
N THR A 304 -13.16 1.67 32.64
CA THR A 304 -13.46 1.65 34.07
C THR A 304 -12.22 1.29 34.87
N GLY A 305 -12.14 1.77 36.11
CA GLY A 305 -11.02 1.48 37.01
C GLY A 305 -9.69 2.09 36.55
N THR A 306 -8.61 1.56 37.10
CA THR A 306 -7.24 1.96 36.76
C THR A 306 -6.64 0.97 35.77
N VAL A 307 -6.07 1.50 34.68
CA VAL A 307 -5.42 0.72 33.62
C VAL A 307 -4.01 1.25 33.35
N ASP A 308 -3.17 0.41 32.74
CA ASP A 308 -1.87 0.84 32.23
C ASP A 308 -2.00 1.29 30.78
N VAL A 309 -1.43 2.45 30.46
CA VAL A 309 -1.28 2.97 29.12
C VAL A 309 0.04 2.47 28.55
N THR A 310 -0.05 1.73 27.46
CA THR A 310 1.10 1.15 26.77
C THR A 310 1.16 1.64 25.34
N VAL A 311 2.37 1.65 24.77
CA VAL A 311 2.61 1.89 23.35
C VAL A 311 3.17 0.63 22.73
N GLU A 312 2.62 0.22 21.60
CA GLU A 312 3.06 -0.93 20.83
C GLU A 312 3.69 -0.45 19.52
N THR A 313 4.95 -0.82 19.26
CA THR A 313 5.68 -0.52 18.01
C THR A 313 6.27 -1.82 17.44
N ALA A 314 6.96 -1.72 16.31
CA ALA A 314 7.73 -2.85 15.75
C ALA A 314 8.84 -3.36 16.70
N GLY A 315 9.27 -2.53 17.67
CA GLY A 315 10.20 -2.95 18.73
C GLY A 315 9.55 -3.73 19.88
N GLY A 316 8.23 -3.92 19.83
CA GLY A 316 7.43 -4.60 20.85
C GLY A 316 6.53 -3.64 21.64
N THR A 317 6.04 -4.10 22.79
CA THR A 317 5.17 -3.32 23.69
C THR A 317 5.96 -2.70 24.83
N SER A 318 5.66 -1.46 25.18
CA SER A 318 6.27 -0.78 26.31
C SER A 318 5.95 -1.47 27.63
N ALA A 319 6.90 -1.47 28.56
CA ALA A 319 6.67 -1.98 29.91
C ALA A 319 5.52 -1.25 30.62
N VAL A 320 4.77 -1.98 31.45
CA VAL A 320 3.77 -1.39 32.36
C VAL A 320 4.46 -0.73 33.55
N GLY A 321 3.89 0.36 34.06
CA GLY A 321 4.48 1.09 35.18
C GLY A 321 3.65 2.27 35.63
N THR A 322 4.00 2.84 36.79
CA THR A 322 3.29 3.98 37.39
C THR A 322 3.27 5.21 36.49
N ALA A 323 4.30 5.38 35.64
CA ALA A 323 4.38 6.41 34.61
C ALA A 323 3.22 6.38 33.61
N GLY A 324 2.73 5.18 33.27
CA GLY A 324 1.66 4.94 32.30
C GLY A 324 0.29 4.74 32.92
N ARG A 325 0.09 4.97 34.22
CA ARG A 325 -1.19 4.65 34.87
C ARG A 325 -2.27 5.68 34.55
N PHE A 326 -3.42 5.22 34.07
CA PHE A 326 -4.60 6.05 33.81
C PHE A 326 -5.83 5.53 34.57
N THR A 327 -6.55 6.42 35.25
CA THR A 327 -7.72 6.07 36.06
C THR A 327 -9.00 6.68 35.51
N TYR A 328 -9.96 5.82 35.21
CA TYR A 328 -11.32 6.23 34.86
C TYR A 328 -12.09 6.57 36.13
N ALA A 329 -12.57 7.82 36.23
CA ALA A 329 -13.43 8.25 37.31
C ALA A 329 -14.73 7.45 37.32
N ALA A 330 -15.22 7.08 38.52
CA ALA A 330 -16.53 6.47 38.66
C ALA A 330 -17.60 7.43 38.12
N GLY A 331 -18.48 6.91 37.27
CA GLY A 331 -19.62 7.63 36.70
C GLY A 331 -20.75 7.81 37.70
#